data_AF-A0A6L5ZSL2-F1
#
_entry.id   AF-A0A6L5ZSL2-F1
#
_cell.length_a   1.000
_cell.length_b   1.000
_cell.length_c   1.000
_cell.angle_alpha   90.00
_cell.angle_beta   90.00
_cell.angle_gamma   90.00
#
_symmetry.space_group_name_H-M   'P 1'
#
loop_
_entity.id
_entity.type
_entity.pdbx_description
1 polymer ?
#
loop_
_entity_poly.entity_id
_entity_poly.type
_entity_poly.pdbx_seq_one_letter_code
_entity_poly.pdbx_strand_id
1 'polypeptide(L)' 'MSISKDEESMLKMLLEGNLVDLFAGLLSEDEIAALSKRAQELLEIRKLPHPPTDRPAIPWPPV' A
#
# COMPACT_ATOMS: atom_id res chain seq x y z
N MET A 1 -11.68 8.18 -1.24
CA MET A 1 -10.77 8.90 -2.15
C MET A 1 -10.53 8.00 -3.36
N SER A 2 -10.77 8.46 -4.60
CA SER A 2 -10.45 7.67 -5.80
C SER A 2 -8.94 7.66 -6.01
N ILE A 3 -8.39 6.56 -6.53
CA ILE A 3 -6.95 6.51 -6.85
C ILE A 3 -6.61 7.48 -7.99
N SER A 4 -5.52 8.20 -7.82
CA SER A 4 -4.91 9.06 -8.83
C SER A 4 -4.13 8.23 -9.86
N LYS A 5 -3.77 8.84 -11.00
CA LYS A 5 -2.97 8.18 -12.03
C LYS A 5 -1.57 7.80 -11.54
N ASP A 6 -0.99 8.61 -10.67
CA ASP A 6 0.33 8.38 -10.11
C ASP A 6 0.30 7.18 -9.15
N GLU A 7 -0.72 7.12 -8.29
CA GLU A 7 -0.95 5.97 -7.41
C GLU A 7 -1.22 4.68 -8.20
N GLU A 8 -2.03 4.75 -9.27
CA GLU A 8 -2.27 3.61 -10.15
C GLU A 8 -0.96 3.12 -10.78
N SER A 9 -0.11 4.04 -11.24
CA SER A 9 1.18 3.72 -11.85
C SER A 9 2.14 3.09 -10.83
N MET A 10 2.18 3.62 -9.61
CA MET A 10 2.99 3.04 -8.53
C MET A 10 2.54 1.62 -8.17
N LEU A 11 1.23 1.38 -8.05
CA LEU A 11 0.71 0.05 -7.74
C LEU A 11 1.01 -0.96 -8.85
N LYS A 12 0.98 -0.54 -10.13
CA LYS A 12 1.37 -1.40 -11.25
C LYS A 12 2.87 -1.73 -11.23
N MET A 13 3.73 -0.72 -11.04
CA MET A 13 5.17 -0.95 -10.90
C MET A 13 5.49 -1.90 -9.74
N LEU A 14 4.74 -1.79 -8.63
CA LEU A 14 4.89 -2.67 -7.47
C LEU A 14 4.54 -4.12 -7.83
N LEU A 15 3.48 -4.36 -8.61
CA LEU A 15 3.07 -5.71 -9.02
C LEU A 15 3.94 -6.31 -10.14
N GLU A 16 4.54 -5.48 -10.99
CA GLU A 16 5.43 -5.91 -12.07
C GLU A 16 6.87 -6.16 -11.60
N GLY A 17 7.25 -5.60 -10.45
CA GLY A 17 8.58 -5.73 -9.86
C GLY A 17 8.80 -7.01 -9.04
N ASN A 18 10.07 -7.32 -8.74
CA ASN A 18 10.40 -8.40 -7.81
C ASN A 18 10.36 -7.90 -6.35
N LEU A 19 9.19 -8.00 -5.73
CA LEU A 19 8.98 -7.55 -4.35
C LEU A 19 9.77 -8.36 -3.32
N VAL A 20 10.03 -9.64 -3.61
CA VAL A 20 10.83 -10.49 -2.75
C VAL A 20 12.24 -9.92 -2.63
N ASP A 21 12.87 -9.60 -3.75
CA ASP A 21 14.22 -9.03 -3.76
C ASP A 21 14.25 -7.62 -3.14
N LEU A 22 13.22 -6.79 -3.41
CA LEU A 22 13.17 -5.41 -2.93
C LEU A 22 12.94 -5.30 -1.42
N PHE A 23 12.17 -6.22 -0.84
CA PHE A 23 11.78 -6.17 0.58
C PHE A 23 12.38 -7.32 1.41
N ALA A 24 13.29 -8.11 0.84
CA ALA A 24 14.02 -9.14 1.55
C ALA A 24 14.67 -8.57 2.83
N GLY A 25 14.38 -9.21 3.97
CA GLY A 25 14.91 -8.80 5.28
C GLY A 25 14.21 -7.60 5.92
N LEU A 26 13.29 -6.93 5.23
CA LEU A 26 12.42 -5.89 5.80
C LEU A 26 11.02 -6.43 6.11
N LEU A 27 10.54 -7.34 5.26
CA LEU A 27 9.25 -8.00 5.38
C LEU A 27 9.44 -9.52 5.29
N SER A 28 8.56 -10.25 5.98
CA SER A 28 8.40 -11.68 5.78
C SER A 28 7.75 -11.99 4.43
N GLU A 29 7.89 -13.23 3.96
CA GLU A 29 7.25 -13.68 2.71
C GLU A 29 5.73 -13.51 2.74
N ASP A 30 5.10 -13.78 3.90
CA ASP A 30 3.65 -13.60 4.10
C ASP A 30 3.25 -12.12 3.99
N GLU A 31 4.07 -11.20 4.50
CA GLU A 31 3.82 -9.76 4.39
C GLU A 31 3.99 -9.27 2.95
N ILE A 32 4.97 -9.81 2.21
CA ILE A 32 5.17 -9.48 0.79
C ILE A 32 3.98 -9.99 -0.05
N ALA A 33 3.49 -11.21 0.25
CA ALA A 33 2.30 -11.75 -0.38
C ALA A 33 1.05 -10.90 -0.04
N ALA A 34 0.89 -10.50 1.22
CA ALA A 34 -0.20 -9.62 1.65
C ALA A 34 -0.14 -8.25 0.96
N LEU A 35 1.05 -7.66 0.80
CA LEU A 35 1.27 -6.40 0.11
C LEU A 35 0.85 -6.50 -1.37
N SER A 36 1.26 -7.58 -2.05
CA SER A 36 0.92 -7.85 -3.44
C SER A 36 -0.59 -7.97 -3.63
N LYS A 37 -1.24 -8.77 -2.77
CA LYS A 37 -2.70 -8.92 -2.76
C LYS A 37 -3.40 -7.59 -2.53
N ARG A 38 -2.92 -6.79 -1.57
CA ARG A 38 -3.48 -5.48 -1.26
C ARG A 38 -3.41 -4.52 -2.45
N ALA A 39 -2.28 -4.51 -3.17
CA ALA A 39 -2.12 -3.68 -4.36
C ALA A 39 -3.09 -4.08 -5.49
N GLN A 40 -3.31 -5.38 -5.70
CA GLN A 40 -4.32 -5.88 -6.64
C GLN A 40 -5.73 -5.40 -6.27
N GLU A 41 -6.14 -5.60 -5.01
CA GLU A 41 -7.46 -5.14 -4.52
C GLU A 41 -7.66 -3.63 -4.71
N LEU A 42 -6.62 -2.83 -4.46
CA LEU A 42 -6.70 -1.37 -4.63
C LEU A 42 -6.89 -0.96 -6.10
N LEU A 43 -6.24 -1.68 -7.03
CA LEU A 43 -6.41 -1.47 -8.48
C LEU A 43 -7.81 -1.89 -8.96
N GLU A 44 -8.36 -2.96 -8.41
CA GLU A 44 -9.72 -3.43 -8.73
C GLU A 44 -10.81 -2.49 -8.20
N ILE A 45 -10.71 -2.11 -6.92
CA ILE A 45 -11.71 -1.26 -6.24
C ILE A 45 -11.61 0.20 -6.71
N ARG A 46 -10.43 0.63 -7.17
CA ARG A 46 -10.12 2.01 -7.57
C ARG A 46 -10.39 3.07 -6.50
N LYS A 47 -10.28 2.69 -5.22
CA LYS A 47 -10.55 3.56 -4.08
C LYS A 47 -9.60 3.25 -2.94
N LEU A 48 -8.97 4.29 -2.39
CA LEU A 48 -8.21 4.18 -1.16
C LEU A 48 -9.15 4.13 0.05
N PRO A 49 -8.81 3.33 1.09
CA PRO A 49 -9.58 3.29 2.32
C PRO A 49 -9.58 4.67 2.99
N HIS A 50 -10.69 5.01 3.65
CA HIS A 50 -10.71 6.20 4.49
C HIS A 50 -9.85 5.97 5.74
N PRO A 51 -9.25 7.03 6.30
CA PRO A 51 -8.56 6.93 7.58
C PRO A 51 -9.53 6.37 8.64
N PRO A 52 -9.05 5.50 9.54
CA PRO A 52 -9.85 4.98 10.64
C PRO A 52 -10.38 6.13 11.50
N THR A 53 -11.66 6.12 11.86
CA THR A 53 -12.29 7.18 12.68
C THR A 53 -12.09 6.98 14.17
N ASP A 54 -11.63 5.80 14.57
CA ASP A 54 -11.42 5.35 15.96
C ASP A 54 -10.01 5.65 16.48
N ARG A 55 -9.08 6.08 15.62
CA ARG A 55 -7.70 6.38 16.00
C ARG A 55 -7.50 7.88 16.21
N PRO A 56 -6.90 8.30 17.33
CA PRO A 56 -6.54 9.69 17.51
C PRO A 56 -5.54 10.09 16.41
N ALA A 57 -5.71 11.31 15.87
CA ALA A 57 -4.70 11.88 14.98
C ALA A 57 -3.40 12.04 15.79
N ILE A 58 -2.33 11.38 15.34
CA ILE A 58 -1.00 11.58 15.92
C ILE A 58 -0.56 13.00 15.53
N PRO A 59 -0.35 13.92 16.49
CA PRO A 59 0.03 15.29 16.16
C PRO A 59 1.39 15.28 15.47
N TRP A 60 1.46 15.86 14.27
CA TRP A 60 2.70 16.10 13.54
C TRP A 60 2.82 17.61 13.25
N PRO A 61 3.96 18.27 13.55
CA PRO A 61 5.18 17.69 14.13
C PRO A 61 4.98 17.22 15.58
N PRO A 62 5.83 16.32 16.09
CA PRO A 62 5.80 15.93 17.50
C PRO A 62 5.97 17.18 18.36
N VAL A 63 5.06 17.36 19.32
CA VAL A 63 5.11 18.41 20.35
C VAL A 63 6.05 18.03 21.49
#